data_AF-A0A382UKZ7-F1
#
_entry.id   AF-A0A382UKZ7-F1
#
_cell.length_a   1.000
_cell.length_b   1.000
_cell.length_c   1.000
_cell.angle_alpha   90.00
_cell.angle_beta   90.00
_cell.angle_gamma   90.00
#
_symmetry.space_group_name_H-M   'P 1'
#
loop_
_entity.id
_entity.type
_entity.pdbx_description
1 polymer ?
#
loop_
_entity_poly.entity_id
_entity_poly.type
_entity_poly.pdbx_seq_one_letter_code
_entity_poly.pdbx_strand_id
1 'polypeptide(L)' 'MSKEVGITVSKSENFSEWYTQVVIKAELADYAPVKGLIVLRPDGYSIWESIKESLDKKLKET' A
#
# COMPACT_ATOMS: atom_id res chain seq x y z
N MET A 1 13.16 12.67 -15.85
CA MET A 1 13.42 11.58 -14.90
C MET A 1 12.53 10.42 -15.28
N SER A 2 13.02 9.52 -16.12
CA SER A 2 12.28 8.36 -16.60
C SER A 2 11.94 7.49 -15.39
N LYS A 3 10.66 7.44 -14.98
CA LYS A 3 10.23 6.50 -13.95
C LYS A 3 10.49 5.10 -14.50
N GLU A 4 11.43 4.36 -13.93
CA GLU A 4 11.62 2.95 -14.27
C GLU A 4 10.32 2.21 -13.99
N VAL A 5 9.68 1.73 -15.06
CA VAL A 5 8.41 1.02 -14.99
C VAL A 5 8.70 -0.41 -14.55
N GLY A 6 8.19 -0.80 -13.38
CA GLY A 6 8.29 -2.16 -12.85
C GLY A 6 9.09 -2.28 -11.56
N ILE A 7 9.04 -3.45 -10.92
CA ILE A 7 9.76 -3.75 -9.68
C ILE A 7 11.16 -4.26 -10.04
N THR A 8 12.20 -3.68 -9.44
CA THR A 8 13.60 -3.98 -9.81
C THR A 8 14.25 -5.06 -8.95
N VAL A 9 13.61 -5.41 -7.82
CA VAL A 9 14.16 -6.34 -6.82
C VAL A 9 13.24 -7.54 -6.67
N SER A 10 13.81 -8.74 -6.52
CA SER A 10 13.02 -9.94 -6.27
C SER A 10 12.55 -10.02 -4.81
N LYS A 11 11.34 -10.53 -4.59
CA LYS A 11 10.76 -10.71 -3.25
C LYS A 11 11.62 -11.59 -2.34
N SER A 12 12.29 -12.59 -2.91
CA SER A 12 13.13 -13.54 -2.18
C SER A 12 14.49 -12.98 -1.78
N GLU A 13 15.03 -12.04 -2.56
CA GLU A 13 16.37 -11.49 -2.33
C GLU A 13 16.34 -10.34 -1.32
N ASN A 14 15.42 -9.39 -1.51
CA ASN A 14 15.23 -8.29 -0.58
C ASN A 14 13.77 -7.88 -0.50
N PHE A 15 13.08 -8.49 0.46
CA PHE A 15 11.66 -8.29 0.70
C PHE A 15 11.31 -6.83 1.05
N SER A 16 12.16 -6.13 1.82
CA SER A 16 11.89 -4.78 2.30
C SER A 16 11.84 -3.77 1.15
N GLU A 17 12.85 -3.83 0.27
CA GLU A 17 12.93 -2.98 -0.92
C GLU A 17 11.82 -3.36 -1.92
N TRP A 18 11.59 -4.66 -2.15
CA TRP A 18 10.49 -5.14 -2.98
C TRP A 18 9.13 -4.59 -2.50
N TYR A 19 8.84 -4.68 -1.21
CA TYR A 19 7.58 -4.21 -0.63
C TYR A 19 7.41 -2.70 -0.83
N THR A 20 8.46 -1.93 -0.55
CA THR A 20 8.46 -0.48 -0.71
C THR A 20 8.21 -0.08 -2.16
N GLN A 21 8.88 -0.75 -3.11
CA GLN A 21 8.66 -0.51 -4.53
C GLN A 21 7.25 -0.87 -4.97
N VAL A 22 6.68 -1.98 -4.48
CA VAL A 22 5.31 -2.38 -4.82
C VAL A 22 4.31 -1.32 -4.34
N VAL A 23 4.38 -0.93 -3.06
CA VAL A 23 3.41 0.00 -2.47
C VAL A 23 3.46 1.38 -3.15
N ILE A 24 4.65 1.89 -3.47
CA ILE A 24 4.84 3.21 -4.07
C ILE A 24 4.55 3.17 -5.58
N LYS A 25 5.10 2.20 -6.31
CA LYS A 25 4.94 2.13 -7.78
C LYS A 25 3.52 1.73 -8.21
N ALA A 26 2.80 0.98 -7.36
CA ALA A 26 1.37 0.69 -7.56
C ALA A 26 0.46 1.83 -7.06
N GLU A 27 1.03 2.97 -6.64
CA GLU A 27 0.27 4.14 -6.19
C GLU A 27 -0.71 3.85 -5.05
N LEU A 28 -0.36 2.90 -4.17
CA LEU A 28 -1.19 2.56 -3.00
C LEU A 28 -0.91 3.49 -1.83
N ALA A 29 0.36 3.84 -1.60
CA ALA A 29 0.76 4.75 -0.54
C ALA A 29 2.05 5.51 -0.87
N ASP A 30 2.21 6.68 -0.26
CA ASP A 30 3.38 7.54 -0.38
C ASP A 30 3.97 7.87 1.00
N TYR A 31 5.26 8.17 1.05
CA TYR A 31 5.88 8.64 2.29
C TYR A 31 5.42 10.07 2.63
N ALA A 32 5.01 10.28 3.87
CA ALA A 32 4.72 11.60 4.38
C ALA A 32 6.04 12.38 4.63
N PRO A 33 5.99 13.73 4.70
CA PRO A 33 7.17 14.54 5.03
C PRO A 33 7.72 14.30 6.45
N VAL A 34 6.95 13.62 7.30
CA VAL A 34 7.35 13.27 8.68
C VAL A 34 7.74 11.78 8.71
N LYS A 35 8.92 11.51 9.25
CA LYS A 35 9.44 10.14 9.38
C LYS A 35 8.47 9.28 10.19
N GLY A 36 8.13 8.11 9.63
CA GLY A 36 7.22 7.14 10.25
C GLY A 36 5.74 7.33 9.88
N LEU A 37 5.39 8.40 9.16
CA LEU A 37 4.04 8.58 8.60
C LEU A 37 3.99 8.14 7.13
N ILE A 38 2.87 7.54 6.75
CA ILE A 38 2.56 7.12 5.39
C ILE A 38 1.22 7.74 5.00
N VAL A 39 1.14 8.28 3.78
CA VAL A 39 -0.07 8.79 3.17
C VAL A 39 -0.68 7.68 2.31
N LEU A 40 -1.88 7.24 2.65
CA LEU A 40 -2.65 6.33 1.79
C LEU A 40 -3.23 7.11 0.61
N ARG A 41 -2.99 6.62 -0.61
CA ARG A 41 -3.58 7.17 -1.84
C ARG A 41 -4.99 6.60 -2.03
N PRO A 42 -5.81 7.16 -2.95
CA PRO A 42 -7.17 6.69 -3.17
C PRO A 42 -7.28 5.17 -3.36
N ASP A 43 -6.40 4.58 -4.18
CA ASP A 43 -6.42 3.14 -4.43
C ASP A 43 -6.07 2.33 -3.16
N GLY A 44 -5.04 2.75 -2.41
CA GLY A 44 -4.71 2.11 -1.13
C GLY A 44 -5.81 2.28 -0.07
N TYR A 45 -6.49 3.43 -0.06
CA TYR A 45 -7.59 3.69 0.86
C TYR A 45 -8.85 2.88 0.50
N SER A 46 -9.13 2.65 -0.78
CA SER A 46 -10.27 1.82 -1.21
C SER A 46 -10.18 0.37 -0.70
N ILE A 47 -8.96 -0.17 -0.61
CA ILE A 47 -8.71 -1.49 -0.02
C ILE A 47 -9.07 -1.46 1.47
N TRP A 48 -8.65 -0.42 2.18
CA TRP A 48 -9.00 -0.25 3.60
C TRP A 48 -10.50 -0.10 3.81
N GLU A 49 -11.19 0.68 2.97
CA GLU A 49 -12.65 0.82 3.04
C GLU A 49 -13.36 -0.51 2.85
N SER A 50 -12.91 -1.33 1.90
CA SER A 50 -13.44 -2.68 1.66
C SER A 50 -13.27 -3.59 2.88
N ILE A 51 -12.11 -3.54 3.54
CA ILE A 51 -11.84 -4.30 4.77
C ILE A 51 -12.77 -3.83 5.90
N LYS A 52 -12.86 -2.51 6.10
CA LYS A 52 -13.70 -1.90 7.13
C LYS A 52 -15.17 -2.27 6.93
N GLU A 53 -15.69 -2.17 5.72
CA GLU A 53 -17.08 -2.51 5.39
C GLU A 53 -17.37 -4.00 5.65
N SER A 54 -16.47 -4.89 5.19
CA SER A 54 -16.63 -6.32 5.45
C SER A 54 -16.62 -6.66 6.94
N LEU A 55 -15.82 -5.95 7.74
CA LEU A 55 -15.75 -6.16 9.18
C LEU A 55 -17.00 -5.62 9.88
N ASP A 56 -17.42 -4.40 9.55
CA ASP A 56 -18.61 -3.75 10.12
C ASP A 56 -19.88 -4.58 9.88
N LYS A 57 -20.03 -5.14 8.66
CA LYS A 57 -21.14 -6.04 8.34
C LYS A 57 -21.18 -7.25 9.28
N LYS A 58 -20.05 -7.94 9.48
CA LYS A 58 -19.96 -9.13 10.35
C LYS A 58 -20.26 -8.80 11.81
N LEU A 59 -19.81 -7.63 12.28
CA LEU A 59 -20.05 -7.21 13.66
C LEU A 59 -21.52 -6.90 13.92
N LYS A 60 -22.25 -6.34 12.94
CA LYS A 60 -23.69 -6.05 13.05
C LYS A 60 -24.58 -7.28 12.91
N GLU A 61 -24.05 -8.38 12.39
CA GLU A 61 -24.76 -9.67 12.30
C GLU A 61 -24.79 -10.44 13.63
N THR A 62 -24.02 -10.01 14.65
CA THR A 62 -23.97 -10.61 16.01
C THR A 62 -24.76 -9.76 17.00
#